data_AF-A0A0R3LAQ3-F1
#
_entry.id   AF-A0A0R3LAQ3-F1
#
_cell.length_a   1.000
_cell.length_b   1.000
_cell.length_c   1.000
_cell.angle_alpha   90.00
_cell.angle_beta   90.00
_cell.angle_gamma   90.00
#
_symmetry.space_group_name_H-M   'P 1'
#
loop_
_entity.id
_entity.type
_entity.pdbx_description
1 polymer ?
#
loop_
_entity_poly.entity_id
_entity_poly.type
_entity_poly.pdbx_seq_one_letter_code
_entity_poly.pdbx_strand_id
1 'polypeptide(L)'
;MNRLRYLTIAAVLATVHLLLALSSLLVSFSLGMGRFDSGGDMSQLESLATALSDTLLSPISHVQTKGLSSPLQWAVVLGNSILWGAVLAVPLWGLARLVRGKRAAF
;
A
#
# COMPACT_ATOMS: atom_id res chain seq x y z
N MET A 1 -5.11 11.48 -26.07
CA MET A 1 -4.83 10.20 -25.37
C MET A 1 -4.02 10.47 -24.10
N ASN A 2 -4.51 10.23 -22.87
CA ASN A 2 -3.65 10.06 -21.66
C ASN A 2 -4.38 9.80 -20.32
N ARG A 3 -5.73 9.89 -20.22
CA ARG A 3 -6.47 9.54 -18.98
C ARG A 3 -6.48 8.03 -18.72
N LEU A 4 -6.80 7.23 -19.74
CA LEU A 4 -6.81 5.77 -19.64
C LEU A 4 -5.44 5.21 -19.18
N ARG A 5 -4.34 5.72 -19.72
CA ARG A 5 -2.99 5.29 -19.29
C ARG A 5 -2.69 5.61 -17.83
N TYR A 6 -3.09 6.80 -17.36
CA TYR A 6 -2.95 7.15 -15.94
C TYR A 6 -3.79 6.20 -15.06
N LEU A 7 -5.04 5.95 -15.45
CA LEU A 7 -5.92 5.04 -14.71
C LEU A 7 -5.37 3.61 -14.68
N THR A 8 -4.81 3.11 -15.79
CA THR A 8 -4.15 1.80 -15.83
C THR A 8 -2.95 1.75 -14.88
N ILE A 9 -2.08 2.76 -14.90
CA ILE A 9 -0.93 2.81 -13.98
C ILE A 9 -1.41 2.86 -12.53
N ALA A 10 -2.38 3.72 -12.22
CA ALA A 10 -2.95 3.83 -10.88
C ALA A 10 -3.58 2.52 -10.40
N ALA A 11 -4.32 1.82 -11.26
CA ALA A 11 -4.93 0.54 -10.94
C ALA A 11 -3.88 -0.54 -10.67
N VAL A 12 -2.84 -0.65 -11.50
CA VAL A 12 -1.74 -1.61 -11.28
C VAL A 12 -1.03 -1.31 -9.96
N LEU A 13 -0.69 -0.04 -9.70
CA LEU A 13 -0.04 0.34 -8.45
C LEU A 13 -0.92 0.10 -7.23
N ALA A 14 -2.23 0.34 -7.34
CA ALA A 14 -3.17 0.03 -6.28
C ALA A 14 -3.22 -1.48 -5.98
N THR A 15 -3.24 -2.33 -7.01
CA THR A 15 -3.22 -3.79 -6.83
C THR A 15 -1.90 -4.25 -6.20
N VAL A 16 -0.76 -3.77 -6.69
CA VAL A 16 0.55 -4.10 -6.11
C VAL A 16 0.63 -3.65 -4.66
N HIS A 17 0.20 -2.42 -4.38
CA HIS A 17 0.14 -1.88 -3.03
C HIS A 17 -0.73 -2.73 -2.10
N LEU A 18 -1.93 -3.11 -2.54
CA LEU A 18 -2.84 -3.95 -1.75
C LEU A 18 -2.18 -5.27 -1.37
N LEU A 19 -1.54 -5.94 -2.33
CA LEU A 19 -0.84 -7.21 -2.08
C LEU A 19 0.31 -7.04 -1.09
N LEU A 20 1.09 -5.97 -1.22
CA LEU A 20 2.19 -5.66 -0.30
C LEU A 20 1.66 -5.37 1.11
N ALA A 21 0.61 -4.56 1.24
CA ALA A 21 0.01 -4.21 2.51
C ALA A 21 -0.52 -5.44 3.25
N LEU A 22 -1.28 -6.30 2.55
CA LEU A 22 -1.81 -7.54 3.13
C LEU A 22 -0.72 -8.53 3.51
N SER A 23 0.30 -8.68 2.66
CA SER A 23 1.43 -9.57 2.96
C SER A 23 2.22 -9.07 4.17
N SER A 24 2.51 -7.77 4.23
CA SER A 24 3.23 -7.17 5.36
C SER A 24 2.44 -7.29 6.67
N LEU A 25 1.13 -7.06 6.61
CA LEU A 25 0.24 -7.21 7.76
C LEU A 25 0.21 -8.66 8.26
N LEU A 26 0.07 -9.63 7.36
CA LEU A 26 0.07 -11.06 7.70
C LEU A 26 1.40 -11.49 8.34
N VAL A 27 2.53 -11.04 7.80
CA VAL A 27 3.86 -11.34 8.34
C VAL A 27 4.04 -10.71 9.72
N SER A 28 3.73 -9.41 9.87
CA SER A 28 3.81 -8.70 11.15
C SER A 28 2.93 -9.38 12.21
N PHE A 29 1.68 -9.72 11.86
CA PHE A 29 0.77 -10.44 12.75
C PHE A 29 1.29 -11.82 13.15
N SER A 30 1.82 -12.60 12.19
CA SER A 30 2.35 -13.93 12.45
C SER A 30 3.56 -13.91 13.38
N LEU A 31 4.47 -12.94 13.18
CA LEU A 31 5.63 -12.75 14.06
C LEU A 31 5.21 -12.29 15.45
N GLY A 32 4.24 -11.36 15.54
CA GLY A 32 3.69 -10.90 16.81
C GLY A 32 3.02 -12.02 17.60
N MET A 33 2.29 -12.92 16.94
CA MET A 33 1.72 -14.12 17.56
C MET A 33 2.81 -15.07 18.07
N GLY A 34 3.82 -15.37 17.25
CA GLY A 34 4.93 -16.22 17.67
C GLY A 34 5.71 -15.66 18.87
N ARG A 35 5.86 -14.33 18.95
CA ARG A 35 6.43 -13.67 20.12
C ARG A 35 5.51 -13.78 21.34
N PHE A 36 4.21 -13.55 21.17
CA PHE A 36 3.23 -13.68 22.25
C PHE A 36 3.26 -15.08 22.87
N ASP A 37 3.34 -16.12 22.04
CA ASP A 37 3.37 -17.51 22.49
C ASP A 37 4.70 -17.89 23.17
N SER A 38 5.83 -17.32 22.73
CA SER A 38 7.16 -17.61 23.28
C SER A 38 7.53 -16.74 24.50
N GLY A 39 6.84 -15.62 24.72
CA GLY A 39 7.17 -14.65 25.77
C GLY A 39 8.50 -13.92 25.55
N GLY A 40 9.05 -13.96 24.32
CA GLY A 40 10.34 -13.38 23.98
C GLY A 40 10.30 -11.88 23.66
N ASP A 41 11.49 -11.32 23.42
CA ASP A 41 11.66 -9.94 22.98
C ASP A 41 11.33 -9.77 21.48
N MET A 42 11.02 -8.54 21.09
CA MET A 42 10.70 -8.17 19.71
C MET A 42 11.95 -8.23 18.82
N SER A 43 11.89 -9.05 17.78
CA SER A 43 13.00 -9.20 16.83
C SER A 43 13.11 -8.02 15.86
N GLN A 44 14.28 -7.82 15.27
CA GLN A 44 14.47 -6.79 14.23
C GLN A 44 13.57 -7.02 13.00
N LEU A 45 13.35 -8.29 12.64
CA LEU A 45 12.50 -8.67 11.51
C LEU A 45 11.02 -8.36 11.80
N GLU A 46 10.55 -8.64 13.02
CA GLU A 46 9.21 -8.22 13.47
C GLU A 46 9.07 -6.70 13.43
N SER A 47 10.07 -5.96 13.93
CA SER A 47 10.07 -4.49 13.89
C SER A 47 9.98 -3.94 12.46
N LEU A 48 10.75 -4.49 11.53
CA LEU A 48 10.69 -4.10 10.13
C LEU A 48 9.32 -4.42 9.51
N ALA A 49 8.78 -5.63 9.75
CA ALA A 49 7.49 -6.04 9.21
C ALA A 49 6.34 -5.16 9.73
N THR A 50 6.38 -4.79 11.02
CA THR A 50 5.42 -3.88 11.64
C THR A 50 5.54 -2.47 11.05
N ALA A 51 6.76 -1.92 10.94
CA ALA A 51 6.96 -0.59 10.36
C ALA A 51 6.50 -0.51 8.89
N LEU A 52 6.74 -1.57 8.11
CA LEU A 52 6.25 -1.67 6.73
C LEU A 52 4.72 -1.75 6.69
N SER A 53 4.11 -2.55 7.56
CA SER A 53 2.65 -2.66 7.66
C SER A 53 2.02 -1.32 8.02
N ASP A 54 2.55 -0.63 9.03
CA ASP A 54 2.07 0.67 9.47
C ASP A 54 2.19 1.74 8.37
N THR A 55 3.29 1.71 7.61
CA THR A 55 3.52 2.64 6.51
C THR A 55 2.54 2.39 5.36
N LEU A 56 2.38 1.12 4.95
CA LEU A 56 1.51 0.74 3.85
C LEU A 56 0.03 0.94 4.20
N LEU A 57 -0.34 0.79 5.46
CA LEU A 57 -1.70 1.07 5.94
C LEU A 57 -1.92 2.54 6.29
N SER A 58 -0.91 3.39 6.28
CA SER A 58 -1.10 4.84 6.47
C SER A 58 -1.81 5.46 5.26
N PRO A 59 -2.76 6.39 5.45
CA PRO A 59 -3.18 6.98 6.72
C PRO A 59 -4.31 6.23 7.44
N ILE A 60 -4.86 5.16 6.84
CA ILE A 60 -6.03 4.48 7.39
C ILE A 60 -5.74 3.71 8.68
N SER A 61 -4.47 3.46 9.00
CA SER A 61 -4.04 2.92 10.30
C SER A 61 -4.52 3.77 11.48
N HIS A 62 -4.81 5.06 11.25
CA HIS A 62 -5.36 5.98 12.26
C HIS A 62 -6.90 6.08 12.23
N VAL A 63 -7.56 5.41 11.29
CA VAL A 63 -9.02 5.41 11.18
C VAL A 63 -9.58 4.32 12.07
N GLN A 64 -10.41 4.70 13.04
CA GLN A 64 -11.10 3.73 13.86
C GLN A 64 -12.18 3.00 13.05
N THR A 65 -11.94 1.73 12.76
CA THR A 65 -12.88 0.85 12.04
C THR A 65 -13.77 0.03 12.97
N LYS A 66 -13.60 0.17 14.29
CA LYS A 66 -14.40 -0.51 15.31
C LYS A 66 -15.88 -0.15 15.15
N GLY A 67 -16.73 -1.16 15.03
CA GLY A 67 -18.17 -0.99 14.83
C GLY A 67 -18.62 -0.92 13.36
N LEU A 68 -17.68 -0.89 12.40
CA LEU A 68 -18.02 -1.05 10.98
C LEU A 68 -18.29 -2.52 10.66
N SER A 69 -19.20 -2.76 9.71
CA SER A 69 -19.39 -4.09 9.14
C SER A 69 -18.13 -4.55 8.39
N SER A 70 -17.90 -5.86 8.32
CA SER A 70 -16.74 -6.44 7.63
C SER A 70 -16.56 -5.90 6.19
N PRO A 71 -17.60 -5.79 5.34
CA PRO A 71 -17.46 -5.19 4.02
C PRO A 71 -16.95 -3.75 4.03
N LEU A 72 -17.37 -2.94 5.01
CA LEU A 72 -16.91 -1.55 5.14
C LEU A 72 -15.45 -1.47 5.59
N GLN A 73 -15.01 -2.36 6.48
CA GLN A 73 -13.60 -2.44 6.88
C GLN A 73 -12.71 -2.75 5.67
N TRP A 74 -13.12 -3.71 4.84
CA TRP A 74 -12.41 -4.03 3.59
C TRP A 74 -12.47 -2.89 2.58
N ALA A 75 -13.59 -2.16 2.49
CA ALA A 75 -13.69 -1.00 1.63
C ALA A 75 -12.68 0.10 2.03
N VAL A 76 -12.43 0.30 3.32
CA VAL A 76 -11.39 1.24 3.81
C VAL A 76 -10.00 0.79 3.36
N VAL A 77 -9.67 -0.50 3.51
CA VAL A 77 -8.37 -1.07 3.06
C VAL A 77 -8.18 -0.95 1.54
N LEU A 78 -9.23 -1.24 0.76
CA LEU A 78 -9.22 -1.06 -0.69
C LEU A 78 -9.06 0.41 -1.07
N GLY A 79 -9.79 1.31 -0.40
CA GLY A 79 -9.70 2.75 -0.59
C GLY A 79 -8.28 3.28 -0.34
N ASN A 80 -7.61 2.82 0.70
CA ASN A 80 -6.22 3.15 0.98
C ASN A 80 -5.29 2.76 -0.18
N SER A 81 -5.47 1.56 -0.74
CA SER A 81 -4.64 1.10 -1.86
C SER A 81 -4.94 1.87 -3.15
N ILE A 82 -6.19 2.24 -3.40
CA ILE A 82 -6.56 3.12 -4.52
C ILE A 82 -5.91 4.51 -4.36
N LEU A 83 -5.90 5.06 -3.14
CA LEU A 83 -5.27 6.33 -2.84
C LEU A 83 -3.76 6.28 -3.14
N TRP A 84 -3.05 5.28 -2.62
CA TRP A 84 -1.63 5.08 -2.91
C TRP A 84 -1.36 4.89 -4.40
N GLY A 85 -2.17 4.06 -5.08
CA GLY A 85 -2.05 3.87 -6.53
C GLY A 85 -2.21 5.16 -7.32
N ALA A 86 -3.20 5.99 -6.96
CA ALA A 86 -3.41 7.30 -7.58
C ALA A 86 -2.23 8.25 -7.30
N VAL A 87 -1.79 8.36 -6.05
CA VAL A 87 -0.69 9.25 -5.64
C VAL A 87 0.62 8.86 -6.35
N LEU A 88 0.97 7.58 -6.39
CA LEU A 88 2.19 7.09 -7.04
C LEU A 88 2.11 7.17 -8.58
N ALA A 89 0.91 7.12 -9.16
CA ALA A 89 0.74 7.27 -10.60
C ALA A 89 1.09 8.69 -11.09
N VAL A 90 0.93 9.73 -10.26
CA VAL A 90 1.23 11.13 -10.63
C VAL A 90 2.69 11.32 -11.05
N PRO A 91 3.71 11.01 -10.24
CA PRO A 91 5.11 11.20 -10.63
C PRO A 91 5.51 10.28 -11.79
N LEU A 92 5.05 9.04 -11.83
CA LEU A 92 5.35 8.11 -12.93
C LEU A 92 4.79 8.60 -14.26
N TRP A 93 3.58 9.16 -14.26
CA TRP A 93 2.99 9.76 -15.44
C TRP A 93 3.73 11.04 -15.86
N GLY A 94 4.16 11.86 -14.91
CA GLY A 94 5.03 13.03 -15.15
C GLY A 94 6.33 12.63 -15.84
N LEU A 95 7.05 11.64 -15.30
CA LEU A 95 8.27 11.10 -15.88
C LEU A 95 8.03 10.53 -17.29
N ALA A 96 6.97 9.75 -17.49
CA ALA A 96 6.63 9.18 -18.79
C ALA A 96 6.28 10.23 -19.85
N ARG A 97 5.85 11.44 -19.45
CA ARG A 97 5.64 12.58 -20.33
C ARG A 97 6.96 13.26 -20.68
N LEU A 98 7.83 13.48 -19.69
CA LEU A 98 9.16 14.09 -19.91
C LEU A 98 10.01 13.25 -20.86
N VAL A 99 10.03 11.94 -20.68
CA VAL A 99 10.79 11.01 -21.55
C VAL A 99 10.26 11.02 -22.99
N ARG A 100 8.93 11.08 -23.18
CA ARG A 100 8.32 11.17 -24.51
C ARG A 100 8.60 12.52 -25.19
N GLY A 101 8.58 13.62 -24.44
CA GLY A 101 8.93 14.94 -24.96
C GLY A 101 10.38 15.00 -25.45
N LYS A 102 11.32 14.40 -24.71
CA LYS A 102 12.72 14.29 -25.14
C LYS A 102 12.86 13.46 -26.42
N ARG A 103 12.16 12.33 -26.55
CA ARG A 103 12.22 11.47 -27.75
C ARG A 103 11.63 12.09 -29.01
N ALA A 104 10.78 13.10 -28.90
CA ALA A 104 10.20 13.80 -30.06
C ALA A 104 11.04 15.01 -30.52
N ALA A 105 12.07 15.37 -29.75
CA ALA A 105 12.99 16.48 -30.04
C ALA A 105 14.32 16.03 -30.67
N PHE A 106 14.49 14.71 -30.87
CA PHE A 106 15.57 14.08 -31.64
C PHE A 106 14.95 13.39 -32.86
#